data_AF-B1T1V0-F1
#
_entry.id   AF-B1T1V0-F1
#
_cell.length_a   1.000
_cell.length_b   1.000
_cell.length_c   1.000
_cell.angle_alpha   90.00
_cell.angle_beta   90.00
_cell.angle_gamma   90.00
#
_symmetry.space_group_name_H-M   'P 1'
#
loop_
_entity.id
_entity.type
_entity.pdbx_description
1 polymer ?
#
loop_
_entity_poly.entity_id
_entity_poly.type
_entity_poly.pdbx_seq_one_letter_code
_entity_poly.pdbx_strand_id
1 'polypeptide(L)'
;MLRYLYGAYEPLDTALAPLLSYGLAQMVRETETRQRMYFLLPKGLEVADRMTEELTEAKWYSVRTTLIGEFCKGKSGDQLAKWQYRHPSYAGAKHGETIDSIAEEVRGRIADLEASNA
;
A
#
# COMPACT_ATOMS: atom_id res chain seq x y z
N MET A 1 -0.71 -10.55 -2.56
CA MET A 1 0.44 -10.01 -3.32
C MET A 1 1.47 -11.12 -3.51
N LEU A 2 2.21 -11.13 -4.63
CA LEU A 2 3.23 -12.16 -4.87
C LEU A 2 4.50 -11.85 -4.08
N ARG A 3 5.12 -12.86 -3.49
CA ARG A 3 6.45 -12.75 -2.91
C ARG A 3 7.50 -12.68 -4.04
N TYR A 4 8.19 -11.55 -4.16
CA TYR A 4 9.27 -11.37 -5.14
C TYR A 4 10.49 -10.69 -4.50
N LEU A 5 11.66 -11.33 -4.65
CA LEU A 5 12.94 -10.90 -4.07
C LEU A 5 12.81 -10.45 -2.60
N TYR A 6 12.74 -9.13 -2.37
CA TYR A 6 12.79 -8.49 -1.07
C TYR A 6 11.44 -8.05 -0.53
N GLY A 7 10.33 -8.31 -1.23
CA GLY A 7 9.01 -7.94 -0.69
C GLY A 7 7.83 -8.52 -1.43
N ALA A 8 6.70 -7.85 -1.22
CA ALA A 8 5.48 -8.05 -1.97
C ALA A 8 5.60 -7.30 -3.30
N TYR A 9 5.22 -7.97 -4.40
CA TYR A 9 5.28 -7.44 -5.75
C TYR A 9 3.93 -7.60 -6.43
N GLU A 10 3.59 -6.60 -7.22
CA GLU A 10 2.46 -6.58 -8.12
C GLU A 10 2.83 -5.76 -9.36
N PRO A 11 2.48 -6.20 -10.58
CA PRO A 11 2.72 -5.41 -11.79
C PRO A 11 1.95 -4.08 -11.75
N LEU A 12 2.67 -2.99 -11.46
CA LEU A 12 2.09 -1.64 -11.38
C LEU A 12 1.47 -1.17 -12.70
N ASP A 13 1.98 -1.67 -13.83
CA ASP A 13 1.51 -1.27 -15.16
C ASP A 13 0.02 -1.55 -15.36
N THR A 14 -0.48 -2.70 -14.88
CA THR A 14 -1.90 -3.04 -14.96
C THR A 14 -2.75 -2.16 -14.04
N ALA A 15 -2.27 -1.90 -12.83
CA ALA A 15 -3.00 -1.08 -11.86
C ALA A 15 -3.07 0.40 -12.27
N LEU A 16 -2.02 0.91 -12.92
CA LEU A 16 -1.92 2.32 -13.32
C LEU A 16 -2.47 2.59 -14.72
N ALA A 17 -2.58 1.58 -15.59
CA ALA A 17 -3.06 1.75 -16.96
C ALA A 17 -4.40 2.52 -17.08
N PRO A 18 -5.44 2.27 -16.24
CA PRO A 18 -6.66 3.06 -16.29
C PRO A 18 -6.42 4.54 -15.95
N LEU A 19 -5.57 4.84 -14.97
CA LEU A 19 -5.28 6.21 -14.58
C LEU A 19 -4.59 6.98 -15.71
N LEU A 20 -3.66 6.31 -16.42
CA LEU A 20 -2.98 6.89 -17.58
C LEU A 20 -3.93 7.07 -18.77
N SER A 21 -4.77 6.08 -19.07
CA SER A 21 -5.67 6.11 -20.24
C SER A 21 -6.76 7.17 -20.11
N TYR A 22 -7.25 7.44 -18.89
CA TYR A 22 -8.25 8.48 -18.62
C TYR A 22 -7.65 9.88 -18.41
N GLY A 23 -6.32 10.02 -18.50
CA GLY A 23 -5.61 11.28 -18.27
C GLY A 23 -5.70 11.76 -16.82
N LEU A 24 -5.77 10.83 -15.87
CA LEU A 24 -5.78 11.10 -14.43
C LEU A 24 -4.35 11.15 -13.85
N ALA A 25 -3.43 10.41 -14.46
CA ALA A 25 -2.02 10.40 -14.12
C ALA A 25 -1.16 10.43 -15.39
N GLN A 26 0.12 10.75 -15.22
CA GLN A 26 1.13 10.67 -16.28
C GLN A 26 2.34 9.88 -15.78
N MET A 27 2.92 9.07 -16.67
CA MET A 27 4.20 8.42 -16.45
C MET A 27 5.27 9.10 -17.31
N VAL A 28 6.38 9.49 -16.68
CA VAL A 28 7.57 9.98 -17.35
C VAL A 28 8.68 8.96 -17.14
N ARG A 29 9.34 8.57 -18.23
CA ARG A 29 10.47 7.65 -18.18
C ARG A 29 11.76 8.41 -18.41
N GLU A 30 12.68 8.28 -17.47
CA GLU A 30 14.06 8.73 -17.66
C GLU A 30 14.82 7.70 -18.49
N THR A 31 15.42 8.14 -19.59
CA THR A 31 16.03 7.24 -20.59
C THR A 31 17.30 6.59 -20.07
N GLU A 32 18.11 7.32 -19.31
CA GLU A 32 19.43 6.88 -18.84
C GLU A 32 19.32 5.90 -17.66
N THR A 33 18.55 6.26 -16.64
CA THR A 33 18.37 5.45 -15.41
C THR A 33 17.30 4.37 -15.57
N ARG A 34 16.49 4.45 -16.63
CA ARG A 34 15.24 3.68 -16.82
C ARG A 34 14.22 3.89 -15.71
N GLN A 35 14.37 4.94 -14.90
CA GLN A 35 13.44 5.27 -13.83
C GLN A 35 12.09 5.67 -14.41
N ARG A 36 11.01 5.20 -13.77
CA ARG A 36 9.65 5.61 -14.06
C ARG A 36 9.19 6.54 -12.94
N MET A 37 8.78 7.74 -13.31
CA MET A 37 8.16 8.71 -12.41
C MET A 37 6.68 8.80 -12.75
N TYR A 38 5.82 8.82 -11.74
CA TYR A 38 4.38 8.93 -11.89
C TYR A 38 3.90 10.22 -11.25
N PHE A 39 3.08 10.97 -11.97
CA PHE A 39 2.53 12.23 -11.53
C PHE A 39 1.01 12.14 -11.57
N LEU A 40 0.36 12.50 -10.47
CA LEU A 40 -1.09 12.70 -10.45
C LEU A 40 -1.39 14.04 -11.14
N LEU A 41 -2.30 14.03 -12.11
CA LEU A 41 -2.70 15.23 -12.84
C LEU A 41 -3.88 15.91 -12.11
N PRO A 42 -4.16 17.21 -12.38
CA PRO A 42 -5.27 17.91 -11.73
C PRO A 42 -6.61 17.19 -11.82
N LYS A 43 -6.95 16.64 -13.00
CA LYS A 43 -8.15 15.82 -13.19
C LYS A 43 -8.16 14.55 -12.31
N GLY A 44 -7.00 13.95 -12.09
CA GLY A 44 -6.86 12.80 -11.19
C GLY A 44 -7.08 13.18 -9.74
N LEU A 45 -6.62 14.36 -9.33
CA LEU A 45 -6.88 14.90 -7.99
C LEU A 45 -8.38 15.14 -7.78
N GLU A 46 -9.05 15.81 -8.72
CA GLU A 46 -10.51 16.04 -8.66
C GLU A 46 -11.30 14.73 -8.54
N VAL A 47 -10.90 13.70 -9.29
CA VAL A 47 -11.53 12.37 -9.21
C VAL A 47 -11.26 11.72 -7.85
N ALA A 48 -10.05 11.81 -7.32
CA ALA A 48 -9.71 11.25 -6.02
C ALA A 48 -10.48 11.93 -4.87
N ASP A 49 -10.62 13.26 -4.92
CA ASP A 49 -11.40 14.03 -3.94
C ASP A 49 -12.87 13.61 -3.99
N ARG A 50 -13.47 13.58 -5.18
CA ARG A 50 -14.85 13.12 -5.37
C ARG A 50 -15.06 11.69 -4.92
N MET A 51 -14.13 10.77 -5.21
CA MET A 51 -14.19 9.39 -4.72
C MET A 51 -14.19 9.34 -3.20
N THR A 52 -13.41 10.18 -2.53
CA THR A 52 -13.33 10.24 -1.06
C THR A 52 -14.63 10.79 -0.43
N GLU A 53 -15.36 11.62 -1.17
CA GLU A 53 -16.67 12.13 -0.76
C GLU A 53 -17.80 11.14 -1.01
N GLU A 54 -17.79 10.45 -2.16
CA GLU A 54 -18.88 9.59 -2.64
C GLU A 54 -18.76 8.13 -2.18
N LEU A 55 -17.55 7.60 -2.02
CA LEU A 55 -17.30 6.18 -1.75
C LEU A 55 -16.77 5.98 -0.33
N THR A 56 -17.50 5.19 0.46
CA THR A 56 -17.15 4.93 1.86
C THR A 56 -15.80 4.22 1.98
N GLU A 57 -15.50 3.30 1.06
CA GLU A 57 -14.26 2.54 1.00
C GLU A 57 -13.07 3.45 0.68
N ALA A 58 -13.23 4.41 -0.23
CA ALA A 58 -12.18 5.37 -0.56
C ALA A 58 -11.90 6.31 0.62
N LYS A 59 -12.96 6.79 1.28
CA LYS A 59 -12.85 7.57 2.51
C LYS A 59 -12.12 6.82 3.62
N TRP A 60 -12.52 5.57 3.86
CA TRP A 60 -11.85 4.72 4.84
C TRP A 60 -10.37 4.55 4.48
N TYR A 61 -10.06 4.25 3.22
CA TYR A 61 -8.68 4.06 2.77
C TYR A 61 -7.84 5.33 2.99
N SER A 62 -8.35 6.51 2.63
CA SER A 62 -7.69 7.81 2.82
C SER A 62 -7.37 8.09 4.31
N VAL A 63 -8.31 7.80 5.21
CA VAL A 63 -8.08 7.92 6.65
C VAL A 63 -7.00 6.95 7.13
N ARG A 64 -7.00 5.70 6.65
CA ARG A 64 -6.00 4.69 7.03
C ARG A 64 -4.61 5.02 6.50
N THR A 65 -4.48 5.49 5.27
CA THR A 65 -3.17 5.88 4.72
C THR A 65 -2.58 7.05 5.48
N THR A 66 -3.40 8.00 5.94
CA THR A 66 -2.96 9.09 6.82
C THR A 66 -2.39 8.54 8.14
N LEU A 67 -3.10 7.63 8.81
CA LEU A 67 -2.62 7.00 10.04
C LEU A 67 -1.33 6.20 9.84
N ILE A 68 -1.21 5.47 8.72
CA ILE A 68 0.01 4.75 8.37
C ILE A 68 1.16 5.74 8.16
N GLY A 69 0.91 6.86 7.49
CA GLY A 69 1.88 7.94 7.30
C GLY A 69 2.41 8.47 8.64
N GLU A 70 1.50 8.79 9.58
CA GLU A 70 1.85 9.20 10.94
C GLU A 70 2.68 8.14 11.68
N PHE A 71 2.28 6.87 11.60
CA PHE A 71 3.03 5.76 12.21
C PHE A 71 4.45 5.64 11.63
N CYS A 72 4.59 5.81 10.32
CA CYS A 72 5.87 5.69 9.61
C CYS A 72 6.79 6.91 9.80
N LYS A 73 6.30 8.04 10.34
CA LYS A 73 7.15 9.23 10.58
C LYS A 73 8.37 8.86 11.41
N GLY A 74 9.54 9.32 10.94
CA GLY A 74 10.84 9.09 11.57
C GLY A 74 11.38 7.66 11.43
N LYS A 75 10.76 6.80 10.61
CA LYS A 75 11.22 5.43 10.35
C LYS A 75 11.73 5.30 8.92
N SER A 76 12.86 4.63 8.76
CA SER A 76 13.40 4.25 7.45
C SER A 76 12.65 3.02 6.89
N GLY A 77 12.69 2.87 5.56
CA GLY A 77 12.13 1.68 4.90
C GLY A 77 12.74 0.37 5.40
N ASP A 78 14.04 0.35 5.72
CA ASP A 78 14.72 -0.83 6.26
C ASP A 78 14.20 -1.21 7.66
N GLN A 79 13.95 -0.22 8.54
CA GLN A 79 13.36 -0.47 9.85
C GLN A 79 11.95 -1.05 9.74
N LEU A 80 11.12 -0.48 8.86
CA LEU A 80 9.77 -0.97 8.61
C LEU A 80 9.78 -2.39 8.03
N ALA A 81 10.67 -2.67 7.07
CA ALA A 81 10.83 -4.00 6.51
C ALA A 81 11.24 -5.00 7.60
N LYS A 82 12.25 -4.69 8.43
CA LYS A 82 12.66 -5.54 9.55
C LYS A 82 11.52 -5.87 10.50
N TRP A 83 10.62 -4.92 10.76
CA TRP A 83 9.44 -5.17 11.58
C TRP A 83 8.43 -6.09 10.90
N GLN A 84 8.15 -5.86 9.61
CA GLN A 84 7.29 -6.72 8.82
C GLN A 84 7.79 -8.18 8.82
N TYR A 85 9.10 -8.40 8.65
CA TYR A 85 9.72 -9.72 8.67
C TYR A 85 9.77 -10.40 10.04
N ARG A 86 9.38 -9.74 11.13
CA ARG A 86 9.17 -10.43 12.43
C ARG A 86 7.93 -11.31 12.41
N HIS A 87 6.98 -11.03 11.52
CA HIS A 87 5.76 -11.80 11.42
C HIS A 87 5.99 -13.08 10.60
N PRO A 88 5.63 -14.27 11.12
CA PRO A 88 5.90 -15.55 10.47
C PRO A 88 5.40 -15.64 9.03
N SER A 89 4.19 -15.16 8.73
CA SER A 89 3.61 -15.15 7.38
C SER A 89 4.45 -14.40 6.35
N TYR A 90 5.19 -13.37 6.75
CA TYR A 90 6.08 -12.61 5.85
C TYR A 90 7.48 -13.21 5.79
N ALA A 91 7.99 -13.77 6.90
CA ALA A 91 9.29 -14.44 6.95
C ALA A 91 9.31 -15.77 6.18
N GLY A 92 8.22 -16.54 6.27
CA GLY A 92 8.09 -17.88 5.71
C GLY A 92 7.59 -17.94 4.27
N ALA A 93 7.12 -16.82 3.69
CA ALA A 93 6.60 -16.79 2.32
C ALA A 93 7.71 -17.14 1.31
N LYS A 94 7.50 -18.19 0.50
CA LYS A 94 8.46 -18.59 -0.53
C LYS A 94 8.35 -17.70 -1.75
N HIS A 95 9.46 -17.58 -2.48
CA HIS A 95 9.48 -16.83 -3.73
C HIS A 95 8.43 -17.37 -4.71
N GLY A 96 7.65 -16.47 -5.31
CA GLY A 96 6.59 -16.80 -6.25
C GLY A 96 5.26 -17.24 -5.61
N GLU A 97 5.20 -17.43 -4.29
CA GLU A 97 3.95 -17.72 -3.60
C GLU A 97 3.19 -16.43 -3.21
N THR A 98 1.88 -16.55 -3.04
CA THR A 98 1.05 -15.47 -2.53
C THR A 98 1.30 -15.30 -1.03
N ILE A 99 1.53 -14.06 -0.59
CA ILE A 99 1.54 -13.72 0.83
C ILE A 99 0.08 -13.59 1.28
N ASP A 100 -0.33 -14.45 2.21
CA ASP A 100 -1.68 -14.47 2.75
C ASP A 100 -1.97 -13.27 3.66
N SER A 101 -3.26 -12.95 3.78
CA SER A 101 -3.73 -11.89 4.68
C SER A 101 -3.58 -12.30 6.14
N ILE A 102 -3.08 -11.39 6.98
CA ILE A 102 -3.02 -11.54 8.44
C ILE A 102 -4.18 -10.82 9.15
N ALA A 103 -5.22 -10.42 8.42
CA ALA A 103 -6.28 -9.56 8.95
C ALA A 103 -7.01 -10.18 10.15
N GLU A 104 -7.33 -11.48 10.11
CA GLU A 104 -8.02 -12.14 11.22
C GLU A 104 -7.15 -12.20 12.49
N GLU A 105 -5.86 -12.51 12.34
CA GLU A 105 -4.91 -12.51 13.46
C GLU A 105 -4.81 -11.13 14.12
N VAL A 106 -4.70 -10.08 13.30
CA VAL A 106 -4.62 -8.70 13.79
C VAL A 106 -5.91 -8.29 14.52
N ARG A 107 -7.09 -8.66 13.99
CA ARG A 107 -8.37 -8.36 14.65
C ARG A 107 -8.48 -9.07 16.00
N GLY A 108 -8.09 -10.34 16.08
CA GLY A 108 -8.04 -11.08 17.35
C GLY A 108 -7.16 -10.37 18.38
N ARG A 109 -5.95 -9.98 17.97
CA ARG A 109 -5.01 -9.27 18.86
C ARG A 109 -5.53 -7.92 19.35
N ILE A 110 -6.28 -7.19 18.52
CA ILE A 110 -6.92 -5.93 18.92
C ILE A 110 -8.01 -6.20 19.96
N ALA A 111 -8.87 -7.19 19.73
CA ALA A 111 -9.94 -7.54 20.67
C ALA A 111 -9.38 -7.95 22.05
N ASP A 112 -8.29 -8.73 22.08
CA ASP A 112 -7.61 -9.11 23.32
C ASP A 112 -7.05 -7.89 24.08
N LEU A 113 -6.47 -6.93 23.35
CA LEU A 113 -5.94 -5.69 23.93
C LEU A 113 -7.04 -4.79 24.48
N GLU A 114 -8.18 -4.70 23.79
CA GLU A 114 -9.35 -3.95 24.26
C GLU A 114 -9.95 -4.59 25.50
N ALA A 115 -10.05 -5.92 25.55
CA ALA A 115 -10.54 -6.66 26.70
C ALA A 115 -9.60 -6.59 27.92
N SER A 116 -8.28 -6.47 27.69
CA SER A 116 -7.27 -6.35 28.76
C SER A 116 -7.14 -4.92 29.32
N ASN A 117 -7.61 -3.91 28.57
CA ASN A 117 -7.61 -2.51 28.97
C ASN A 117 -8.96 -2.05 29.57
N ALA A 118 -9.95 -2.94 29.63
CA ALA A 118 -11.25 -2.74 30.25
C ALA A 118 -11.28 -3.27 31.69
#